data_AF-A0A1J5SP46-F1
#
_entry.id   AF-A0A1J5SP46-F1
#
_cell.length_a   1.000
_cell.length_b   1.000
_cell.length_c   1.000
_cell.angle_alpha   90.00
_cell.angle_beta   90.00
_cell.angle_gamma   90.00
#
_symmetry.space_group_name_H-M   'P 1'
#
loop_
_entity.id
_entity.type
_entity.pdbx_description
1 polymer ?
#
loop_
_entity_poly.entity_id
_entity_poly.type
_entity_poly.pdbx_seq_one_letter_code
_entity_poly.pdbx_strand_id
1 'polypeptide(L)'
;MLLPEGCDPGWVIPDELKKGWSLSLGKSEDKLVPMLEELGKIDFFLHDSLHSYDNMMFEFQEAFKYMDKGGLIVADNINWNTSFYVFCNENELTPLTYLAYTIDSSLAHPFGAFKK
;
A
#
# COMPACT_ATOMS: atom_id res chain seq x y z
N MET A 1 -7.86 14.61 0.58
CA MET A 1 -9.08 14.23 -0.18
C MET A 1 -10.26 14.99 0.40
N LEU A 2 -11.16 15.51 -0.45
CA LEU A 2 -12.43 16.08 -0.01
C LEU A 2 -13.52 15.05 -0.31
N LEU A 3 -14.34 14.73 0.70
CA LEU A 3 -15.53 13.89 0.51
C LEU A 3 -16.70 14.78 0.07
N PRO A 4 -17.68 14.23 -0.68
CA PRO A 4 -18.95 14.93 -0.90
C PRO A 4 -19.58 15.35 0.42
N GLU A 5 -20.34 16.44 0.40
CA GLU A 5 -21.01 16.94 1.59
C GLU A 5 -21.93 15.87 2.19
N GLY A 6 -21.82 15.65 3.50
CA GLY A 6 -22.60 14.65 4.24
C GLY A 6 -22.15 13.20 4.07
N CYS A 7 -21.02 12.93 3.39
CA CYS A 7 -20.48 11.58 3.22
C CYS A 7 -19.32 11.30 4.18
N ASP A 8 -19.35 10.12 4.80
CA ASP A 8 -18.26 9.59 5.63
C ASP A 8 -17.26 8.76 4.80
N PRO A 9 -16.03 8.52 5.29
CA PRO A 9 -15.12 7.57 4.64
C PRO A 9 -15.79 6.20 4.44
N GLY A 10 -15.65 5.65 3.24
CA GLY A 10 -16.32 4.41 2.85
C GLY A 10 -17.73 4.57 2.26
N TRP A 11 -18.25 5.80 2.08
CA TRP A 11 -19.59 6.03 1.52
C TRP A 11 -19.83 5.37 0.16
N VAL A 12 -18.79 5.25 -0.67
CA VAL A 12 -18.87 4.68 -2.03
C VAL A 12 -18.89 3.15 -2.02
N ILE A 13 -18.57 2.51 -0.89
CA ILE A 13 -18.50 1.06 -0.78
C ILE A 13 -19.93 0.48 -0.82
N PRO A 14 -20.27 -0.40 -1.77
CA PRO A 14 -21.56 -1.08 -1.80
C PRO A 14 -21.84 -1.85 -0.50
N ASP A 15 -23.11 -1.94 -0.09
CA ASP A 15 -23.48 -2.55 1.19
C ASP A 15 -23.07 -4.03 1.29
N GLU A 16 -23.11 -4.75 0.17
CA GLU A 16 -22.65 -6.14 0.07
C GLU A 16 -21.14 -6.31 0.36
N LEU A 17 -20.33 -5.28 0.12
CA LEU A 17 -18.89 -5.28 0.38
C LEU A 17 -18.53 -4.74 1.77
N LYS A 18 -19.41 -3.98 2.42
CA LYS A 18 -19.17 -3.42 3.76
C LYS A 18 -18.91 -4.50 4.83
N LYS A 19 -19.43 -5.73 4.64
CA LYS A 19 -19.20 -6.84 5.58
C LYS A 19 -17.72 -7.21 5.73
N GLY A 20 -16.92 -7.02 4.66
CA GLY A 20 -15.47 -7.30 4.66
C GLY A 20 -14.62 -6.05 4.88
N TRP A 21 -15.22 -4.92 5.24
CA TRP A 21 -14.53 -3.64 5.36
C TRP A 21 -14.54 -3.13 6.79
N SER A 22 -13.37 -2.70 7.25
CA SER A 22 -13.17 -2.07 8.55
C SER A 22 -12.43 -0.75 8.35
N LEU A 23 -12.83 0.28 9.08
CA LEU A 23 -12.18 1.59 9.07
C LEU A 23 -11.47 1.86 10.39
N SER A 24 -10.19 2.21 10.32
CA SER A 24 -9.41 2.70 11.46
C SER A 24 -9.05 4.17 11.23
N LEU A 25 -9.62 5.06 12.06
CA LEU A 25 -9.40 6.50 11.96
C LEU A 25 -8.22 6.93 12.86
N GLY A 26 -7.22 7.58 12.27
CA GLY A 26 -6.05 8.10 12.96
C GLY A 26 -4.86 8.23 12.01
N LYS A 27 -3.69 8.60 12.55
CA LYS A 27 -2.43 8.55 11.79
C LYS A 27 -2.01 7.10 11.59
N SER A 28 -1.39 6.79 10.46
CA SER A 28 -0.83 5.46 10.21
C SER A 28 0.22 5.07 11.26
N GLU A 29 1.06 6.04 11.67
CA GLU A 29 2.03 5.89 12.77
C GLU A 29 1.41 5.33 14.07
N ASP A 30 0.16 5.70 14.38
CA ASP A 30 -0.53 5.27 15.61
C ASP A 30 -1.36 4.00 15.41
N LYS A 31 -1.82 3.73 14.19
CA LYS A 31 -2.87 2.74 13.91
C LYS A 31 -2.39 1.50 13.19
N LEU A 32 -1.32 1.59 12.41
CA LEU A 32 -0.89 0.50 11.54
C LEU A 32 -0.40 -0.70 12.35
N VAL A 33 0.53 -0.50 13.29
CA VAL A 33 1.11 -1.62 14.05
C VAL A 33 0.06 -2.37 14.87
N PRO A 34 -0.79 -1.73 15.68
CA PRO A 34 -1.85 -2.45 16.41
C PRO A 34 -2.81 -3.21 15.50
N MET A 35 -3.12 -2.66 14.32
CA MET A 35 -3.98 -3.33 13.34
C MET A 35 -3.31 -4.58 12.76
N LEU A 36 -2.02 -4.48 12.42
CA LEU A 36 -1.27 -5.62 11.90
C LEU A 36 -1.12 -6.72 12.96
N GLU A 37 -0.93 -6.37 14.23
CA GLU A 37 -0.91 -7.31 15.35
C GLU A 37 -2.24 -8.05 15.51
N GLU A 38 -3.37 -7.34 15.36
CA GLU A 38 -4.71 -7.93 15.42
C GLU A 38 -4.97 -8.88 14.23
N LEU A 39 -4.57 -8.47 13.02
CA LEU A 39 -4.74 -9.29 11.80
C LEU A 39 -3.81 -10.50 11.80
N GLY A 40 -2.61 -10.37 12.35
CA GLY A 40 -1.58 -11.40 12.47
C GLY A 40 -0.87 -11.74 11.14
N LYS A 41 -1.60 -11.84 10.03
CA LYS A 41 -1.06 -12.07 8.69
C LYS A 41 -1.86 -11.34 7.63
N ILE A 42 -1.17 -10.84 6.61
CA ILE A 42 -1.78 -10.17 5.47
C ILE A 42 -1.23 -10.71 4.15
N ASP A 43 -2.08 -10.72 3.13
CA ASP A 43 -1.72 -11.10 1.76
C ASP A 43 -1.45 -9.88 0.85
N PHE A 44 -1.94 -8.70 1.25
CA PHE A 44 -1.92 -7.50 0.43
C PHE A 44 -1.81 -6.23 1.29
N PHE A 45 -0.94 -5.31 0.89
CA PHE A 45 -0.79 -3.98 1.49
C PHE A 45 -0.67 -2.91 0.40
N LEU A 46 -1.39 -1.79 0.57
CA LEU A 46 -1.38 -0.66 -0.36
C LEU A 46 -1.01 0.64 0.38
N HIS A 47 0.05 1.30 -0.07
CA HIS A 47 0.41 2.65 0.34
C HIS A 47 -0.13 3.70 -0.64
N ASP A 48 -0.89 4.66 -0.11
CA ASP A 48 -1.33 5.88 -0.81
C ASP A 48 -1.54 7.01 0.22
N SER A 49 -0.57 7.16 1.13
CA SER A 49 -0.65 8.08 2.27
C SER A 49 0.34 9.25 2.13
N LEU A 50 1.12 9.54 3.16
CA LEU A 50 2.16 10.56 3.12
C LEU A 50 3.42 10.01 2.44
N HIS A 51 3.78 10.62 1.31
CA HIS A 51 4.91 10.22 0.47
C HIS A 51 6.26 10.78 0.95
N SER A 52 6.44 10.96 2.27
CA SER A 52 7.77 11.20 2.83
C SER A 52 8.55 9.90 2.86
N TYR A 53 9.88 9.98 2.72
CA TYR A 53 10.74 8.81 2.76
C TYR A 53 10.52 7.99 4.04
N ASP A 54 10.51 8.66 5.19
CA ASP A 54 10.39 8.03 6.51
C ASP A 54 9.04 7.33 6.70
N ASN A 55 7.93 7.95 6.27
CA ASN A 55 6.60 7.35 6.41
C ASN A 55 6.45 6.13 5.51
N MET A 56 6.88 6.22 4.25
CA MET A 56 6.86 5.09 3.32
C MET A 56 7.70 3.92 3.84
N MET A 57 8.94 4.18 4.30
CA MET A 57 9.79 3.14 4.86
C MET A 57 9.17 2.51 6.10
N PHE A 58 8.62 3.31 7.02
CA PHE A 58 7.91 2.80 8.19
C PHE A 58 6.76 1.88 7.79
N GLU A 59 5.84 2.33 6.93
CA GLU A 59 4.68 1.54 6.55
C GLU A 59 5.05 0.25 5.82
N PHE A 60 6.02 0.31 4.89
CA PHE A 60 6.50 -0.89 4.18
C PHE A 60 7.15 -1.89 5.13
N GLN A 61 8.03 -1.43 6.02
CA GLN A 61 8.72 -2.31 6.95
C GLN A 61 7.75 -2.97 7.93
N GLU A 62 6.79 -2.22 8.49
CA GLU A 62 5.81 -2.79 9.40
C GLU A 62 4.89 -3.77 8.67
N ALA A 63 4.35 -3.43 7.50
CA ALA A 63 3.52 -4.36 6.73
C ALA A 63 4.26 -5.63 6.33
N PHE A 64 5.53 -5.53 5.92
CA PHE A 64 6.31 -6.67 5.44
C PHE A 64 6.54 -7.76 6.49
N LYS A 65 6.62 -7.38 7.79
CA LYS A 65 6.76 -8.32 8.91
C LYS A 65 5.58 -9.29 9.01
N TYR A 66 4.38 -8.83 8.64
CA TYR A 66 3.12 -9.59 8.70
C TYR A 66 2.73 -10.17 7.33
N MET A 67 3.53 -9.94 6.28
CA MET A 67 3.22 -10.36 4.92
C MET A 67 3.47 -11.87 4.72
N ASP A 68 2.44 -12.58 4.28
CA ASP A 68 2.53 -14.00 3.96
C ASP A 68 3.37 -14.26 2.69
N LYS A 69 3.75 -15.53 2.50
CA LYS A 69 4.51 -15.92 1.32
C LYS A 69 3.66 -15.71 0.06
N GLY A 70 4.20 -15.00 -0.92
CA GLY A 70 3.47 -14.66 -2.16
C GLY A 70 2.56 -13.43 -2.04
N GLY A 71 2.51 -12.77 -0.88
CA GLY A 71 1.77 -11.53 -0.71
C GLY A 71 2.42 -10.33 -1.43
N LEU A 72 1.66 -9.25 -1.58
CA LEU A 72 2.02 -8.07 -2.37
C LEU A 72 2.04 -6.79 -1.53
N ILE A 73 3.10 -6.00 -1.71
CA ILE A 73 3.16 -4.59 -1.29
C ILE A 73 3.06 -3.74 -2.55
N VAL A 74 2.06 -2.87 -2.58
CA VAL A 74 1.78 -1.94 -3.67
C VAL A 74 1.84 -0.52 -3.13
N ALA A 75 2.33 0.42 -3.93
CA ALA A 75 2.43 1.81 -3.54
C ALA A 75 2.12 2.72 -4.73
N ASP A 76 1.38 3.80 -4.48
CA ASP A 76 1.26 4.90 -5.42
C ASP A 76 2.51 5.80 -5.39
N ASN A 77 2.68 6.63 -6.42
CA ASN A 77 3.73 7.64 -6.53
C ASN A 77 5.15 7.23 -6.08
N ILE A 78 5.55 5.98 -6.36
CA ILE A 78 6.86 5.39 -5.99
C ILE A 78 8.09 6.16 -6.52
N ASN A 79 7.89 7.13 -7.41
CA ASN A 79 8.95 7.97 -7.98
C ASN A 79 9.15 9.30 -7.22
N TRP A 80 8.35 9.61 -6.19
CA TRP A 80 8.47 10.86 -5.43
C TRP A 80 9.68 10.87 -4.48
N ASN A 81 10.14 9.69 -4.06
CA ASN A 81 11.39 9.51 -3.33
C ASN A 81 11.92 8.08 -3.56
N THR A 82 13.06 7.74 -2.95
CA THR A 82 13.74 6.44 -3.20
C THR A 82 13.26 5.29 -2.31
N SER A 83 12.38 5.53 -1.33
CA SER A 83 11.99 4.56 -0.29
C SER A 83 11.53 3.22 -0.85
N PHE A 84 10.66 3.21 -1.87
CA PHE A 84 10.16 1.97 -2.46
C PHE A 84 11.27 1.07 -3.01
N TYR A 85 12.22 1.67 -3.75
CA TYR A 85 13.34 0.94 -4.33
C TYR A 85 14.37 0.50 -3.29
N VAL A 86 14.62 1.36 -2.28
CA VAL A 86 15.49 1.01 -1.14
C VAL A 86 14.89 -0.15 -0.36
N PHE A 87 13.61 -0.08 -0.01
CA PHE A 87 12.87 -1.14 0.65
C PHE A 87 12.94 -2.47 -0.13
N CYS A 88 12.71 -2.43 -1.45
CA CYS A 88 12.81 -3.64 -2.28
C CYS A 88 14.22 -4.22 -2.26
N ASN A 89 15.25 -3.38 -2.38
CA ASN A 89 16.64 -3.81 -2.36
C ASN A 89 17.04 -4.42 -1.00
N GLU A 90 16.65 -3.78 0.11
CA GLU A 90 16.93 -4.26 1.48
C GLU A 90 16.28 -5.61 1.79
N ASN A 91 15.16 -5.93 1.13
CA ASN A 91 14.39 -7.16 1.36
C ASN A 91 14.53 -8.17 0.21
N GLU A 92 15.49 -7.98 -0.70
CA GLU A 92 15.75 -8.85 -1.87
C GLU A 92 14.51 -9.09 -2.75
N LEU A 93 13.63 -8.09 -2.81
CA LEU A 93 12.40 -8.12 -3.60
C LEU A 93 12.68 -7.62 -5.02
N THR A 94 12.04 -8.24 -6.00
CA THR A 94 12.05 -7.73 -7.38
C THR A 94 10.90 -6.73 -7.53
N PRO A 95 11.17 -5.42 -7.65
CA PRO A 95 10.12 -4.44 -7.86
C PRO A 95 9.53 -4.63 -9.25
N LEU A 96 8.22 -4.44 -9.34
CA LEU A 96 7.51 -4.44 -10.61
C LEU A 96 6.71 -3.16 -10.69
N THR A 97 7.15 -2.28 -11.57
CA THR A 97 6.71 -0.90 -11.60
C THR A 97 6.00 -0.60 -12.90
N TYR A 98 4.97 0.25 -12.81
CA TYR A 98 4.28 0.79 -13.97
C TYR A 98 4.25 2.30 -13.85
N LEU A 99 4.81 2.98 -14.84
CA LEU A 99 4.69 4.42 -14.97
C LEU A 99 3.60 4.71 -16.00
N ALA A 100 2.42 5.10 -15.52
CA ALA A 100 1.26 5.42 -16.36
C ALA A 100 1.45 6.69 -17.24
N TYR A 101 2.65 7.28 -17.22
CA TYR A 101 3.06 8.39 -18.06
C TYR A 101 4.18 7.96 -19.00
N THR A 102 3.91 7.00 -19.87
CA THR A 102 4.66 6.89 -21.12
C THR A 102 3.83 7.55 -22.22
N ILE A 103 4.44 8.48 -22.95
CA ILE A 103 3.91 9.04 -24.21
C ILE A 103 3.75 7.93 -25.28
N ASP A 104 4.17 6.70 -24.97
CA ASP A 104 4.07 5.52 -25.81
C ASP A 104 3.45 4.35 -25.03
N SER A 105 2.26 3.92 -25.45
CA SER A 105 1.49 2.81 -24.89
C SER A 105 2.08 1.42 -25.17
N SER A 106 3.23 1.33 -25.87
CA SER A 106 3.87 0.05 -26.23
C SER A 106 4.74 -0.58 -25.12
N LEU A 107 4.98 0.12 -24.00
CA LEU A 107 5.90 -0.32 -22.94
C LEU A 107 5.21 -0.87 -21.67
N ALA A 108 3.90 -1.13 -21.70
CA ALA A 108 3.19 -1.69 -20.57
C ALA A 108 3.50 -3.19 -20.39
N HIS A 109 4.19 -3.56 -19.30
CA HIS A 109 4.45 -4.94 -18.87
C HIS A 109 4.01 -5.13 -17.40
N PRO A 110 3.69 -6.38 -16.97
CA PRO A 110 2.73 -6.68 -15.89
C PRO A 110 3.26 -6.41 -14.47
N PHE A 111 2.47 -6.74 -13.41
CA PHE A 111 2.32 -6.02 -12.13
C PHE A 111 2.86 -6.72 -10.85
N GLY A 112 3.34 -5.95 -9.85
CA GLY A 112 3.51 -6.36 -8.42
C GLY A 112 4.91 -6.82 -7.95
N ALA A 113 5.35 -6.39 -6.76
CA ALA A 113 6.57 -6.91 -6.12
C ALA A 113 6.27 -8.22 -5.37
N PHE A 114 6.95 -9.31 -5.73
CA PHE A 114 6.68 -10.65 -5.18
C PHE A 114 7.71 -11.06 -4.12
N LYS A 115 7.23 -11.60 -2.99
CA LYS A 115 8.04 -12.32 -2.01
C LYS A 115 8.24 -13.78 -2.48
N LYS A 116 9.50 -14.17 -2.74
CA LYS A 116 9.87 -15.54 -3.19
C LYS A 116 9.57 -16.64 -2.18
#